data_AF-A0AAT9QZL9-F1
#
_entry.id   AF-A0AAT9QZL9-F1
#
_cell.length_a   1.000
_cell.length_b   1.000
_cell.length_c   1.000
_cell.angle_alpha   90.00
_cell.angle_beta   90.00
_cell.angle_gamma   90.00
#
_symmetry.space_group_name_H-M   'P 1'
#
loop_
_entity.id
_entity.type
_entity.pdbx_description
1 polymer ?
#
loop_
_entity_poly.entity_id
_entity_poly.type
_entity_poly.pdbx_seq_one_letter_code
_entity_poly.pdbx_strand_id
1 'polypeptide(L)'
;MAAEAEVLDELHRLRARVPQLTGALAASVDGLVLAHDTPGVEPEGLAALTAAALGVAVRMTDAAGRGELRELLLRGDHGYVATYAAGDSAVLTLLAQDRVNVGRLHLEGRRAGGRIGELMDALPRPDDAAAAKAATKNPARSVANGASAATTAATPQTPAKTTVRSTMPRRTPRTTTPRATPRTTPNTATSTES
;
A
#
# COMPACT_ATOMS: atom_id res chain seq x y z
N MET A 1 2.08 -11.65 -23.56
CA MET A 1 2.31 -13.11 -23.73
C MET A 1 3.44 -13.63 -22.86
N ALA A 2 4.72 -13.24 -23.03
CA ALA A 2 5.79 -13.76 -22.15
C ALA A 2 5.64 -13.31 -20.67
N ALA A 3 5.51 -12.01 -20.43
CA ALA A 3 5.37 -11.48 -19.07
C ALA A 3 4.09 -11.94 -18.35
N GLU A 4 2.97 -12.07 -19.08
CA GLU A 4 1.73 -12.62 -18.53
C GLU A 4 1.92 -14.05 -18.00
N ALA A 5 2.61 -14.91 -18.77
CA ALA A 5 2.92 -16.26 -18.33
C ALA A 5 3.87 -16.27 -17.12
N GLU A 6 4.88 -15.40 -17.11
CA GLU A 6 5.81 -15.28 -15.98
C GLU A 6 5.14 -14.77 -14.70
N VAL A 7 4.20 -13.82 -14.83
CA VAL A 7 3.39 -13.33 -13.72
C VAL A 7 2.49 -14.45 -13.21
N LEU A 8 1.79 -15.16 -14.10
CA LEU A 8 0.93 -16.29 -13.73
C LEU A 8 1.72 -17.39 -12.99
N ASP A 9 2.92 -17.71 -13.46
CA ASP A 9 3.83 -18.64 -12.80
C ASP A 9 4.21 -18.17 -11.39
N GLU A 10 4.47 -16.88 -11.20
CA GLU A 10 4.74 -16.34 -9.86
C GLU A 10 3.50 -16.41 -8.95
N LEU A 11 2.29 -16.20 -9.47
CA LEU A 11 1.04 -16.41 -8.72
C LEU A 11 0.90 -17.85 -8.25
N HIS A 12 1.16 -18.83 -9.13
CA HIS A 12 1.13 -20.25 -8.77
C HIS A 12 2.17 -20.59 -7.69
N ARG A 13 3.41 -20.08 -7.85
CA ARG A 13 4.46 -20.26 -6.84
C ARG A 13 4.09 -19.63 -5.50
N LEU A 14 3.41 -18.49 -5.52
CA LEU A 14 2.92 -17.84 -4.30
C LEU A 14 1.89 -18.69 -3.57
N ARG A 15 0.93 -19.28 -4.29
CA ARG A 15 -0.05 -20.20 -3.70
C ARG A 15 0.60 -21.45 -3.12
N ALA A 16 1.65 -21.96 -3.75
CA ALA A 16 2.43 -23.07 -3.17
C ALA A 16 3.13 -22.67 -1.85
N ARG A 17 3.58 -21.41 -1.74
CA ARG A 17 4.21 -20.88 -0.51
C ARG A 17 3.21 -20.50 0.57
N VAL A 18 1.94 -20.26 0.24
CA VAL A 18 0.87 -19.92 1.21
C VAL A 18 -0.37 -20.78 0.93
N PRO A 19 -0.45 -21.99 1.51
CA PRO A 19 -1.52 -22.95 1.19
C PRO A 19 -2.94 -22.47 1.52
N GLN A 20 -3.09 -21.45 2.38
CA GLN A 20 -4.39 -20.86 2.72
C GLN A 20 -4.87 -19.80 1.71
N LEU A 21 -4.11 -19.53 0.64
CA LEU A 21 -4.57 -18.68 -0.46
C LEU A 21 -5.60 -19.40 -1.32
N THR A 22 -6.78 -18.79 -1.40
CA THR A 22 -7.88 -19.24 -2.27
C THR A 22 -7.80 -18.63 -3.65
N GLY A 23 -7.13 -17.48 -3.80
CA GLY A 23 -6.87 -16.89 -5.11
C GLY A 23 -5.80 -15.80 -5.08
N ALA A 24 -5.28 -15.47 -6.25
CA ALA A 24 -4.32 -14.40 -6.47
C ALA A 24 -4.57 -13.73 -7.82
N LEU A 25 -4.45 -12.42 -7.88
CA LEU A 25 -4.72 -11.59 -9.04
C LEU A 25 -3.60 -10.55 -9.18
N ALA A 26 -2.99 -10.46 -10.35
CA ALA A 26 -2.19 -9.32 -10.76
C ALA A 26 -3.02 -8.45 -11.70
N ALA A 27 -3.09 -7.15 -11.42
CA ALA A 27 -3.84 -6.18 -12.22
C ALA A 27 -3.03 -4.89 -12.38
N SER A 28 -3.35 -4.08 -13.38
CA SER A 28 -2.84 -2.72 -13.47
C SER A 28 -3.43 -1.84 -12.38
N VAL A 29 -2.79 -0.71 -12.09
CA VAL A 29 -3.33 0.32 -11.18
C VAL A 29 -4.68 0.88 -11.64
N ASP A 30 -5.00 0.76 -12.93
CA ASP A 30 -6.28 1.17 -13.53
C ASP A 30 -7.37 0.09 -13.43
N GLY A 31 -7.06 -1.10 -12.90
CA GLY A 31 -8.01 -2.19 -12.73
C GLY A 31 -8.15 -3.12 -13.94
N LEU A 32 -7.15 -3.19 -14.82
CA LEU A 32 -7.10 -4.15 -15.91
C LEU A 32 -6.38 -5.44 -15.46
N VAL A 33 -6.96 -6.60 -15.75
CA VAL A 33 -6.36 -7.89 -15.38
C VAL A 33 -5.07 -8.13 -16.17
N LEU A 34 -3.98 -8.48 -15.48
CA LEU A 34 -2.70 -8.87 -16.08
C LEU A 34 -2.53 -10.39 -16.09
N ALA A 35 -2.84 -11.03 -14.96
CA ALA A 35 -2.86 -12.49 -14.80
C ALA A 35 -3.68 -12.84 -13.56
N HIS A 36 -4.30 -14.01 -13.51
CA HIS A 36 -5.11 -14.41 -12.37
C HIS A 36 -5.14 -15.92 -12.14
N ASP A 37 -5.28 -16.30 -10.88
CA ASP A 37 -5.66 -17.63 -10.40
C ASP A 37 -6.69 -17.40 -9.28
N THR A 38 -7.94 -17.15 -9.67
CA THR A 38 -9.04 -16.72 -8.80
C THR A 38 -10.26 -17.62 -8.96
N PRO A 39 -10.19 -18.89 -8.54
CA PRO A 39 -11.30 -19.83 -8.72
C PRO A 39 -12.58 -19.33 -8.02
N GLY A 40 -13.67 -19.26 -8.78
CA GLY A 40 -14.98 -18.85 -8.26
C GLY A 40 -15.14 -17.34 -8.05
N VAL A 41 -14.21 -16.51 -8.55
CA VAL A 41 -14.28 -15.05 -8.48
C VAL A 41 -14.04 -14.47 -9.88
N GLU A 42 -14.89 -13.53 -10.28
CA GLU A 42 -14.72 -12.81 -11.56
C GLU A 42 -13.51 -11.87 -11.49
N PRO A 43 -12.45 -12.10 -12.29
CA PRO A 43 -11.19 -11.38 -12.15
C PRO A 43 -11.30 -9.90 -12.55
N GLU A 44 -12.09 -9.56 -13.57
CA GLU A 44 -12.30 -8.18 -14.02
C GLU A 44 -12.99 -7.35 -12.95
N GLY A 45 -14.02 -7.91 -12.31
CA GLY A 45 -14.71 -7.26 -11.20
C GLY A 45 -13.80 -7.03 -10.00
N LEU A 46 -12.99 -8.03 -9.64
CA LEU A 46 -12.03 -7.92 -8.55
C LEU A 46 -10.92 -6.89 -8.84
N ALA A 47 -10.45 -6.82 -10.09
CA ALA A 47 -9.43 -5.85 -10.51
C ALA A 47 -9.96 -4.40 -10.42
N ALA A 48 -11.17 -4.15 -10.95
CA ALA A 48 -11.80 -2.83 -10.89
C ALA A 48 -12.05 -2.38 -9.43
N LEU A 49 -12.56 -3.27 -8.58
CA LEU A 49 -12.77 -2.97 -7.16
C LEU A 49 -11.44 -2.74 -6.43
N THR A 50 -10.39 -3.50 -6.75
CA THR A 50 -9.05 -3.29 -6.20
C THR A 50 -8.54 -1.89 -6.54
N ALA A 51 -8.62 -1.47 -7.80
CA ALA A 51 -8.18 -0.15 -8.24
C ALA A 51 -8.95 0.98 -7.54
N ALA A 52 -10.27 0.84 -7.43
CA ALA A 52 -11.10 1.79 -6.69
C ALA A 52 -10.72 1.86 -5.19
N ALA A 53 -10.53 0.70 -4.54
CA ALA A 53 -10.14 0.61 -3.14
C ALA A 53 -8.76 1.22 -2.90
N LEU A 54 -7.80 1.00 -3.80
CA LEU A 54 -6.46 1.60 -3.74
C LEU A 54 -6.54 3.13 -3.78
N GLY A 55 -7.33 3.69 -4.70
CA GLY A 55 -7.52 5.14 -4.83
C GLY A 55 -8.18 5.78 -3.60
N VAL A 56 -9.02 5.04 -2.87
CA VAL A 56 -9.56 5.47 -1.57
C VAL A 56 -8.50 5.33 -0.47
N ALA A 57 -7.79 4.21 -0.43
CA ALA A 57 -6.80 3.91 0.59
C ALA A 57 -5.64 4.91 0.58
N VAL A 58 -5.12 5.30 -0.59
CA VAL A 58 -4.08 6.34 -0.74
C VAL A 58 -4.54 7.67 -0.14
N ARG A 59 -5.76 8.10 -0.45
CA ARG A 59 -6.34 9.34 0.10
C ARG A 59 -6.56 9.25 1.60
N MET A 60 -6.99 8.08 2.09
CA MET A 60 -7.20 7.84 3.50
C MET A 60 -5.88 7.83 4.28
N THR A 61 -4.82 7.21 3.76
CA THR A 61 -3.51 7.19 4.42
C THR A 61 -2.89 8.58 4.49
N ASP A 62 -3.04 9.37 3.43
CA ASP A 62 -2.62 10.77 3.40
C ASP A 62 -3.39 11.61 4.42
N ALA A 63 -4.73 11.57 4.38
CA ALA A 63 -5.59 12.29 5.32
C ALA A 63 -5.36 11.88 6.79
N ALA A 64 -5.00 10.62 7.04
CA ALA A 64 -4.69 10.11 8.37
C ALA A 64 -3.25 10.40 8.84
N GLY A 65 -2.43 11.05 8.00
CA GLY A 65 -1.02 11.35 8.29
C GLY A 65 -0.15 10.09 8.43
N ARG A 66 -0.48 9.02 7.69
CA ARG A 66 0.27 7.75 7.72
C ARG A 66 1.32 7.64 6.61
N GLY A 67 1.42 8.66 5.76
CA GLY A 67 2.32 8.68 4.61
C GLY A 67 1.80 7.81 3.47
N GLU A 68 2.73 7.22 2.71
CA GLU A 68 2.40 6.40 1.56
C GLU A 68 1.72 5.08 1.95
N LEU A 69 0.71 4.70 1.17
CA LEU A 69 0.08 3.40 1.28
C LEU A 69 1.10 2.30 0.99
N ARG A 70 1.31 1.39 1.95
CA ARG A 70 2.21 0.24 1.78
C ARG A 70 1.47 -1.01 1.30
N GLU A 71 0.29 -1.24 1.86
CA GLU A 71 -0.55 -2.39 1.59
C GLU A 71 -1.95 -2.11 2.14
N LEU A 72 -2.94 -2.83 1.62
CA LEU A 72 -4.32 -2.81 2.09
C LEU A 72 -4.71 -4.22 2.53
N LEU A 73 -5.34 -4.34 3.71
CA LEU A 73 -5.84 -5.61 4.23
C LEU A 73 -7.29 -5.43 4.68
N LEU A 74 -8.18 -6.19 4.05
CA LEU A 74 -9.59 -6.28 4.38
C LEU A 74 -9.82 -7.64 5.04
N ARG A 75 -10.49 -7.65 6.19
CA ARG A 75 -11.00 -8.88 6.83
C ARG A 75 -12.51 -8.90 6.66
N GLY A 76 -13.04 -10.00 6.14
CA GLY A 76 -14.45 -10.32 6.15
C GLY A 76 -14.72 -11.62 6.89
N ASP A 77 -15.98 -12.03 6.95
CA ASP A 77 -16.44 -13.21 7.69
C ASP A 77 -15.88 -14.53 7.15
N HIS A 78 -15.37 -14.52 5.91
CA HIS A 78 -14.86 -15.70 5.21
C HIS A 78 -13.35 -15.64 4.92
N GLY A 79 -12.66 -14.63 5.43
CA GLY A 79 -11.22 -14.51 5.34
C GLY A 79 -10.75 -13.12 4.96
N TYR A 80 -9.70 -13.05 4.14
CA TYR A 80 -8.96 -11.82 3.90
C TYR A 80 -8.82 -11.51 2.42
N VAL A 81 -8.86 -10.22 2.10
CA VAL A 81 -8.39 -9.66 0.83
C VAL A 81 -7.21 -8.76 1.14
N ALA A 82 -6.05 -9.05 0.55
CA ALA A 82 -4.83 -8.27 0.77
C ALA A 82 -4.28 -7.76 -0.55
N THR A 83 -4.00 -6.46 -0.65
CA THR A 83 -3.46 -5.83 -1.85
C THR A 83 -2.10 -5.22 -1.56
N TYR A 84 -1.13 -5.52 -2.43
CA TYR A 84 0.26 -5.08 -2.36
C TYR A 84 0.63 -4.37 -3.66
N ALA A 85 1.49 -3.35 -3.58
CA ALA A 85 2.09 -2.75 -4.76
C ALA A 85 2.98 -3.78 -5.49
N ALA A 86 2.95 -3.75 -6.82
CA ALA A 86 3.79 -4.56 -7.69
C ALA A 86 4.43 -3.67 -8.78
N GLY A 87 5.50 -2.96 -8.40
CA GLY A 87 6.08 -1.89 -9.23
C GLY A 87 5.17 -0.66 -9.30
N ASP A 88 5.38 0.19 -10.31
CA ASP A 88 4.65 1.46 -10.46
C ASP A 88 3.28 1.30 -11.16
N SER A 89 3.13 0.24 -11.97
CA SER A 89 2.02 0.09 -12.90
C SER A 89 1.09 -1.06 -12.57
N ALA A 90 1.43 -1.90 -11.59
CA ALA A 90 0.66 -3.08 -11.22
C ALA A 90 0.45 -3.22 -9.71
N VAL A 91 -0.55 -4.04 -9.38
CA VAL A 91 -0.95 -4.40 -8.03
C VAL A 91 -1.19 -5.91 -7.94
N LEU A 92 -0.84 -6.48 -6.79
CA LEU A 92 -1.10 -7.88 -6.46
C LEU A 92 -2.20 -7.94 -5.40
N THR A 93 -3.33 -8.58 -5.74
CA THR A 93 -4.44 -8.85 -4.81
C THR A 93 -4.50 -10.34 -4.48
N LEU A 94 -4.56 -10.65 -3.19
CA LEU A 94 -4.60 -12.00 -2.64
C LEU A 94 -5.90 -12.24 -1.90
N LEU A 95 -6.50 -13.41 -2.13
CA LEU A 95 -7.65 -13.92 -1.40
C LEU A 95 -7.19 -15.05 -0.49
N ALA A 96 -7.52 -14.98 0.79
CA ALA A 96 -7.08 -15.95 1.77
C ALA A 96 -8.22 -16.37 2.71
N GLN A 97 -8.15 -17.60 3.21
CA GLN A 97 -9.08 -18.09 4.23
C GLN A 97 -8.87 -17.39 5.58
N ASP A 98 -9.89 -17.40 6.45
CA ASP A 98 -9.82 -16.78 7.78
C ASP A 98 -8.70 -17.33 8.69
N ARG A 99 -8.31 -18.59 8.50
CA ARG A 99 -7.22 -19.25 9.22
C ARG A 99 -5.82 -18.95 8.69
N VAL A 100 -5.67 -18.01 7.75
CA VAL A 100 -4.36 -17.66 7.19
C VAL A 100 -3.47 -17.04 8.26
N ASN A 101 -2.18 -17.38 8.26
CA ASN A 101 -1.20 -16.63 9.03
C ASN A 101 -0.96 -15.28 8.33
N VAL A 102 -1.54 -14.21 8.88
CA VAL A 102 -1.46 -12.85 8.32
C VAL A 102 0.00 -12.37 8.18
N GLY A 103 0.88 -12.70 9.14
CA GLY A 103 2.30 -12.37 9.04
C GLY A 103 2.98 -13.03 7.83
N ARG A 104 2.69 -14.31 7.58
CA ARG A 104 3.18 -15.03 6.39
C ARG A 104 2.55 -14.47 5.11
N LEU A 105 1.27 -14.10 5.13
CA LEU A 105 0.58 -13.48 4.00
C LEU A 105 1.29 -12.19 3.56
N HIS A 106 1.62 -11.30 4.51
CA HIS A 106 2.37 -10.07 4.20
C HIS A 106 3.79 -10.36 3.71
N LEU A 107 4.51 -11.28 4.36
CA LEU A 107 5.89 -11.61 3.97
C LEU A 107 5.95 -12.13 2.53
N GLU A 108 5.08 -13.08 2.18
CA GLU A 108 5.05 -13.67 0.85
C GLU A 108 4.40 -12.75 -0.19
N GLY A 109 3.37 -12.00 0.21
CA GLY A 109 2.70 -11.03 -0.65
C GLY A 109 3.62 -9.90 -1.09
N ARG A 110 4.38 -9.29 -0.17
CA ARG A 110 5.38 -8.25 -0.51
C ARG A 110 6.48 -8.80 -1.41
N ARG A 111 6.96 -10.03 -1.13
CA ARG A 111 7.99 -10.69 -1.95
C ARG A 111 7.49 -10.96 -3.37
N ALA A 112 6.27 -11.48 -3.51
CA ALA A 112 5.68 -11.73 -4.82
C ALA A 112 5.36 -10.43 -5.57
N GLY A 113 4.83 -9.42 -4.87
CA GLY A 113 4.59 -8.09 -5.44
C GLY A 113 5.85 -7.46 -6.02
N GLY A 114 6.97 -7.50 -5.27
CA GLY A 114 8.27 -7.02 -5.77
C GLY A 114 8.71 -7.74 -7.05
N ARG A 115 8.60 -9.07 -7.09
CA ARG A 115 8.93 -9.86 -8.29
C ARG A 115 8.03 -9.56 -9.48
N ILE A 116 6.73 -9.42 -9.26
CA ILE A 116 5.79 -9.04 -10.33
C ILE A 116 6.14 -7.64 -10.83
N GLY A 117 6.50 -6.70 -9.95
CA GLY A 117 7.00 -5.38 -10.34
C GLY A 117 8.22 -5.46 -11.26
N GLU A 118 9.22 -6.26 -10.90
CA GLU A 118 10.41 -6.49 -11.73
C GLU A 118 10.05 -7.05 -13.12
N LEU A 119 9.10 -7.99 -13.19
CA LEU A 119 8.60 -8.55 -14.46
C LEU A 119 7.88 -7.51 -15.33
N MET A 120 7.14 -6.60 -14.69
CA MET A 120 6.41 -5.52 -15.37
C MET A 120 7.34 -4.41 -15.85
N ASP A 121 8.38 -4.08 -15.09
CA ASP A 121 9.37 -3.05 -15.44
C ASP A 121 10.38 -3.53 -16.50
N ALA A 122 10.61 -4.84 -16.60
CA ALA A 122 11.45 -5.44 -17.66
C ALA A 122 10.81 -5.33 -19.07
N LEU A 123 9.55 -4.92 -19.18
CA LEU A 123 8.88 -4.68 -20.45
C LEU A 123 9.10 -3.22 -20.91
N PRO A 124 9.38 -2.99 -22.20
CA PRO A 124 9.39 -1.64 -22.75
C PRO A 124 7.99 -1.01 -22.57
N ARG A 125 7.88 0.04 -21.73
CA ARG A 125 6.64 0.79 -21.61
C ARG A 125 6.33 1.44 -22.98
N PRO A 126 5.11 1.32 -23.51
CA PRO A 126 4.71 2.01 -24.74
C PRO A 126 4.96 3.53 -24.66
N ASP A 127 4.87 4.08 -23.45
CA ASP A 127 5.02 5.50 -23.15
C ASP A 127 6.48 5.98 -23.18
N ASP A 128 7.45 5.12 -22.84
CA ASP A 128 8.87 5.46 -22.94
C ASP A 128 9.30 5.58 -24.41
N ALA A 129 8.71 4.78 -25.31
CA ALA A 129 8.92 4.91 -26.74
C ALA A 129 8.25 6.18 -27.32
N ALA A 130 7.13 6.63 -26.76
CA ALA A 130 6.45 7.87 -27.16
C ALA A 130 7.18 9.12 -26.64
N ALA A 131 7.63 9.12 -25.39
CA ALA A 131 8.44 10.19 -24.80
C ALA A 131 9.82 10.31 -25.47
N ALA A 132 10.49 9.19 -25.76
CA ALA A 132 11.74 9.20 -26.52
C ALA A 132 11.57 9.65 -27.98
N LYS A 133 10.45 9.31 -28.63
CA LYS A 133 10.12 9.81 -29.99
C LYS A 133 9.74 11.30 -30.00
N ALA A 134 9.13 11.82 -28.94
CA ALA A 134 8.82 13.25 -28.80
C ALA A 134 10.07 14.09 -28.54
N ALA A 135 11.01 13.59 -27.73
CA ALA A 135 12.30 14.24 -27.48
C ALA A 135 13.23 14.27 -28.72
N THR A 136 13.12 13.28 -29.60
CA THR A 136 13.96 13.19 -30.82
C THR A 136 13.40 13.98 -32.01
N LYS A 137 12.13 14.43 -31.96
CA LYS A 137 11.47 15.14 -33.07
C LYS A 137 11.59 16.67 -33.05
N ASN A 138 12.28 17.27 -32.07
CA ASN A 138 12.32 18.73 -31.95
C ASN A 138 13.74 19.34 -31.91
N PRO A 139 14.54 19.29 -33.00
CA PRO A 139 15.79 20.03 -33.07
C PRO A 139 15.65 21.44 -33.72
N ALA A 140 14.46 21.94 -34.04
CA ALA A 140 14.34 23.16 -34.86
C ALA A 140 13.17 24.09 -34.50
N ARG A 141 13.14 24.66 -33.28
CA ARG A 141 12.41 25.91 -33.01
C ARG A 141 12.82 26.58 -31.69
N SER A 142 14.06 27.03 -31.57
CA SER A 142 14.41 28.09 -30.62
C SER A 142 15.74 28.77 -31.00
N VAL A 143 15.75 29.36 -32.19
CA VAL A 143 16.66 30.46 -32.54
C VAL A 143 15.78 31.58 -33.09
N ALA A 144 16.04 32.81 -32.63
CA ALA A 144 15.31 34.05 -32.88
C ALA A 144 14.11 34.35 -31.95
N ASN A 145 14.39 34.97 -30.81
CA ASN A 145 14.20 36.42 -30.73
C ASN A 145 14.97 37.00 -29.52
N GLY A 146 15.91 37.88 -29.83
CA GLY A 146 16.63 38.68 -28.87
C GLY A 146 15.92 40.00 -28.56
N ALA A 147 16.20 40.47 -27.34
CA ALA A 147 16.21 41.85 -26.86
C ALA A 147 14.88 42.63 -26.78
N SER A 148 14.51 43.03 -25.55
CA SER A 148 14.75 44.41 -25.09
C SER A 148 14.42 44.64 -23.61
N ALA A 149 15.30 45.42 -22.98
CA ALA A 149 15.08 46.42 -21.93
C ALA A 149 14.64 46.03 -20.49
N ALA A 150 15.64 46.13 -19.59
CA ALA A 150 15.67 46.86 -18.31
C ALA A 150 14.35 47.30 -17.64
N THR A 151 14.24 47.17 -16.31
CA THR A 151 14.67 48.19 -15.31
C THR A 151 14.28 47.75 -13.87
N THR A 152 15.19 47.98 -12.91
CA THR A 152 15.01 48.27 -11.46
C THR A 152 14.46 47.24 -10.45
N ALA A 153 15.41 46.81 -9.58
CA ALA A 153 15.42 46.96 -8.12
C ALA A 153 14.34 46.29 -7.24
N ALA A 154 14.77 45.33 -6.41
CA ALA A 154 14.52 45.32 -4.95
C ALA A 154 15.25 44.16 -4.22
N THR A 155 16.05 44.50 -3.22
CA THR A 155 16.48 43.68 -2.06
C THR A 155 16.85 44.72 -0.98
N PRO A 156 16.71 44.53 0.36
CA PRO A 156 16.46 43.31 1.16
C PRO A 156 15.28 43.43 2.17
N GLN A 157 14.87 42.32 2.79
CA GLN A 157 14.17 42.37 4.08
C GLN A 157 14.77 41.38 5.08
N THR A 158 15.09 41.89 6.28
CA THR A 158 15.25 41.29 7.63
C THR A 158 16.13 42.28 8.44
N PRO A 159 16.03 42.50 9.78
CA PRO A 159 15.31 41.78 10.86
C PRO A 159 14.49 42.69 11.84
N ALA A 160 13.68 42.10 12.73
CA ALA A 160 13.67 42.47 14.17
C ALA A 160 12.80 41.54 15.04
N LYS A 161 13.36 41.22 16.21
CA LYS A 161 12.85 40.40 17.31
C LYS A 161 11.69 41.08 18.05
N THR A 162 10.79 40.29 18.63
CA THR A 162 10.25 40.58 19.98
C THR A 162 9.91 39.29 20.72
N THR A 163 10.64 39.09 21.79
CA THR A 163 10.45 38.18 22.91
C THR A 163 9.08 38.41 23.57
N VAL A 164 8.28 37.36 23.76
CA VAL A 164 7.38 37.28 24.92
C VAL A 164 7.57 35.95 25.63
N ARG A 165 7.85 36.13 26.91
CA ARG A 165 8.15 35.20 27.98
C ARG A 165 6.93 34.33 28.33
N SER A 166 7.21 33.06 28.62
CA SER A 166 6.77 32.34 29.84
C SER A 166 5.35 32.61 30.37
N THR A 167 4.51 31.56 30.38
CA THR A 167 4.11 30.88 31.64
C THR A 167 3.38 29.57 31.35
N MET A 168 3.96 28.47 31.84
CA MET A 168 3.27 27.21 32.13
C MET A 168 2.08 27.47 33.09
N PRO A 169 1.04 26.62 33.03
CA PRO A 169 0.54 26.08 34.29
C PRO A 169 0.47 24.54 34.28
N ARG A 170 1.27 23.98 35.20
CA ARG A 170 0.94 22.88 36.13
C ARG A 170 0.27 21.61 35.56
N ARG A 171 1.10 20.57 35.46
CA ARG A 171 0.73 19.19 35.79
C ARG A 171 -0.03 19.14 37.11
N THR A 172 -1.22 18.55 37.10
CA THR A 172 -1.87 17.97 38.27
C THR A 172 -1.62 16.46 38.28
N PRO A 173 -0.91 15.90 39.26
CA PRO A 173 -0.88 14.46 39.48
C PRO A 173 -1.91 14.11 40.57
N ARG A 174 -2.86 13.24 40.26
CA ARG A 174 -3.75 12.53 41.20
C ARG A 174 -4.67 11.64 40.34
N THR A 175 -4.85 10.34 40.58
CA THR A 175 -4.73 9.59 41.82
C THR A 175 -4.54 8.11 41.44
N THR A 176 -3.45 7.49 41.90
CA THR A 176 -3.32 6.03 41.91
C THR A 176 -4.15 5.49 43.08
N THR A 177 -5.23 4.79 42.78
CA THR A 177 -5.94 3.97 43.77
C THR A 177 -5.21 2.63 43.86
N PRO A 178 -4.68 2.23 45.03
CA PRO A 178 -4.20 0.87 45.20
C PRO A 178 -5.33 -0.05 45.67
N ARG A 179 -5.15 -1.34 45.39
CA ARG A 179 -5.60 -2.47 46.21
C ARG A 179 -7.04 -2.96 46.01
N ALA A 180 -7.16 -4.17 45.47
CA ALA A 180 -7.58 -5.33 46.26
C ALA A 180 -7.42 -6.62 45.43
N THR A 181 -6.40 -7.40 45.74
CA THR A 181 -6.45 -8.87 45.58
C THR A 181 -7.22 -9.44 46.77
N PRO A 182 -8.24 -10.28 46.57
CA PRO A 182 -8.59 -11.30 47.55
C PRO A 182 -7.93 -12.62 47.20
N ARG A 183 -7.41 -13.23 48.26
CA ARG A 183 -6.78 -14.55 48.35
C ARG A 183 -7.75 -15.66 47.95
N THR A 184 -7.18 -16.67 47.31
CA THR A 184 -7.34 -18.11 47.53
C THR A 184 -8.44 -18.56 48.51
N THR A 185 -9.33 -19.43 48.03
CA THR A 185 -9.73 -20.65 48.75
C THR A 185 -9.75 -21.82 47.76
N PRO A 186 -9.13 -22.96 48.07
CA PRO A 186 -9.50 -24.23 47.45
C PRO A 186 -10.64 -24.81 48.29
N ASN A 187 -11.73 -25.25 47.65
CA ASN A 187 -12.67 -26.14 48.33
C ASN A 187 -12.94 -27.37 47.47
N THR A 188 -12.36 -28.46 47.94
CA THR A 188 -12.66 -29.86 47.64
C THR A 188 -14.04 -30.22 48.21
N ALA A 189 -14.84 -31.01 47.48
CA ALA A 189 -15.63 -32.14 48.00
C ALA A 189 -16.67 -32.65 46.98
N THR A 190 -16.41 -33.86 46.48
CA THR A 190 -17.33 -35.03 46.40
C THR A 190 -18.81 -34.87 46.03
N SER A 191 -19.20 -35.55 44.95
CA SER A 191 -20.38 -36.44 44.79
C SER A 191 -20.15 -37.16 43.43
N THR A 192 -19.76 -38.44 43.31
CA THR A 192 -20.47 -39.70 43.64
C THR A 192 -21.93 -39.69 43.24
N GLU A 193 -22.25 -40.39 42.15
CA GLU A 193 -23.48 -41.16 41.84
C GLU A 193 -23.32 -41.64 40.38
N SER A 194 -22.96 -42.91 40.17
CA SER A 194 -23.83 -44.07 39.93
C SER A 194 -24.26 -44.20 38.47
#